data_AF-A0A2E3JCU4-F1
#
_entry.id   AF-A0A2E3JCU4-F1
#
_cell.length_a   1.000
_cell.length_b   1.000
_cell.length_c   1.000
_cell.angle_alpha   90.00
_cell.angle_beta   90.00
_cell.angle_gamma   90.00
#
_symmetry.space_group_name_H-M   'P 1'
#
loop_
_entity.id
_entity.type
_entity.pdbx_description
1 polymer ?
#
loop_
_entity_poly.entity_id
_entity_poly.type
_entity_poly.pdbx_seq_one_letter_code
_entity_poly.pdbx_strand_id
1 'polypeptide(L)'
;TIEDMVMNEIGLVQAISTKRKMKGILHPVSQNVMRETLKDATDEVSYFLRSLPLNGYSMILENWDNPVIESPCWKKVLKYPKNLSSGTHDLTLVSICGRIGVLQRESETEFYAADLDEIFGIILEPGNFPPEDFTIQGELF
;
A
#
# COMPACT_ATOMS: atom_id res chain seq x y z
N THR A 1 17.40 -2.14 18.49
CA THR A 1 16.78 -0.81 18.69
C THR A 1 15.48 -0.97 19.46
N ILE A 2 14.73 0.10 19.78
CA ILE A 2 13.39 -0.02 20.40
C ILE A 2 12.47 -0.88 19.51
N GLU A 3 12.59 -0.74 18.19
CA GLU A 3 11.80 -1.51 17.23
C GLU A 3 12.09 -3.01 17.31
N ASP A 4 13.36 -3.41 17.41
CA ASP A 4 13.73 -4.83 17.56
C ASP A 4 13.17 -5.41 18.87
N MET A 5 13.16 -4.63 19.95
CA MET A 5 12.62 -5.06 21.24
C MET A 5 11.11 -5.29 21.14
N VAL A 6 10.38 -4.35 20.54
CA VAL A 6 8.94 -4.47 20.27
C VAL A 6 8.65 -5.68 19.39
N MET A 7 9.44 -5.90 18.34
CA MET A 7 9.25 -7.06 17.46
C MET A 7 9.49 -8.40 18.18
N ASN A 8 10.55 -8.48 18.98
CA ASN A 8 10.93 -9.73 19.64
C ASN A 8 10.00 -10.10 20.80
N GLU A 9 9.53 -9.11 21.57
CA GLU A 9 8.67 -9.36 22.72
C GLU A 9 7.19 -9.42 22.34
N ILE A 10 6.73 -8.50 21.51
CA ILE A 10 5.30 -8.32 21.19
C ILE A 10 4.93 -9.04 19.87
N GLY A 11 5.92 -9.41 19.05
CA GLY A 11 5.67 -10.03 17.75
C GLY A 11 5.12 -9.06 16.70
N LEU A 12 5.09 -7.75 17.00
CA LEU A 12 4.64 -6.72 16.06
C LEU A 12 5.69 -6.51 14.97
N VAL A 13 5.44 -7.12 13.81
CA VAL A 13 6.35 -7.05 12.67
C VAL A 13 6.15 -5.73 11.92
N GLN A 14 7.26 -5.05 11.62
CA GLN A 14 7.24 -3.85 10.80
C GLN A 14 6.68 -4.14 9.39
N ALA A 15 5.78 -3.27 8.92
CA ALA A 15 5.20 -3.34 7.58
C ALA A 15 6.10 -2.64 6.53
N ILE A 16 7.39 -2.97 6.50
CA ILE A 16 8.34 -2.42 5.51
C ILE A 16 8.12 -2.99 4.10
N SER A 17 7.51 -4.16 4.00
CA SER A 17 7.30 -4.86 2.73
C SER A 17 6.17 -4.22 1.91
N THR A 18 6.49 -3.71 0.71
CA THR A 18 5.49 -3.22 -0.24
C THR A 18 4.45 -4.30 -0.57
N LYS A 19 4.84 -5.58 -0.60
CA LYS A 19 3.91 -6.71 -0.78
C LYS A 19 2.81 -6.75 0.29
N ARG A 20 3.14 -6.46 1.55
CA ARG A 20 2.16 -6.39 2.65
C ARG A 20 1.26 -5.17 2.51
N LYS A 21 1.83 -4.02 2.15
CA LYS A 21 1.06 -2.78 1.88
C LYS A 21 0.07 -2.98 0.73
N MET A 22 0.53 -3.59 -0.36
CA MET A 22 -0.31 -3.96 -1.51
C MET A 22 -1.44 -4.89 -1.10
N LYS A 23 -1.17 -5.93 -0.30
CA LYS A 23 -2.23 -6.82 0.20
C LYS A 23 -3.30 -6.07 0.99
N GLY A 24 -2.90 -5.12 1.85
CA GLY A 24 -3.81 -4.30 2.64
C GLY A 24 -4.65 -3.36 1.77
N ILE A 25 -4.07 -2.77 0.73
CA ILE A 25 -4.78 -1.92 -0.24
C ILE A 25 -5.80 -2.72 -1.04
N LEU A 26 -5.45 -3.94 -1.46
CA LEU A 26 -6.34 -4.82 -2.22
C LEU A 26 -7.47 -5.44 -1.38
N HIS A 27 -7.30 -5.50 -0.06
CA HIS A 27 -8.25 -6.07 0.88
C HIS A 27 -8.45 -5.10 2.07
N PRO A 28 -9.05 -3.92 1.81
CA PRO A 28 -9.21 -2.93 2.86
C PRO A 28 -10.15 -3.45 3.94
N VAL A 29 -9.81 -3.17 5.20
CA VAL A 29 -10.70 -3.35 6.33
C VAL A 29 -11.45 -2.05 6.61
N SER A 30 -12.55 -2.13 7.38
CA SER A 30 -13.25 -0.92 7.79
C SER A 30 -12.38 -0.05 8.69
N GLN A 31 -12.63 1.27 8.67
CA GLN A 31 -11.89 2.22 9.49
C GLN A 31 -12.01 1.91 10.99
N ASN A 32 -13.17 1.42 11.45
CA ASN A 32 -13.36 1.02 12.84
C ASN A 32 -12.44 -0.14 13.22
N VAL A 33 -12.41 -1.21 12.42
CA VAL A 33 -11.53 -2.37 12.65
C VAL A 33 -10.06 -1.93 12.66
N MET A 34 -9.68 -1.05 11.72
CA MET A 34 -8.32 -0.51 11.67
C MET A 34 -7.97 0.30 12.92
N ARG A 35 -8.86 1.18 13.38
CA ARG A 35 -8.64 2.01 14.58
C ARG A 35 -8.58 1.19 15.87
N GLU A 36 -9.44 0.18 16.00
CA GLU A 36 -9.40 -0.78 17.12
C GLU A 36 -8.07 -1.54 17.13
N THR A 37 -7.68 -2.11 15.99
CA THR A 37 -6.40 -2.85 15.86
C THR A 37 -5.20 -1.96 16.19
N LEU A 38 -5.20 -0.70 15.71
CA LEU A 38 -4.13 0.25 16.00
C LEU A 38 -4.09 0.62 17.49
N LYS A 39 -5.24 0.83 18.11
CA LYS A 39 -5.34 1.14 19.53
C LYS A 39 -4.79 -0.02 20.38
N ASP A 40 -5.20 -1.25 20.10
CA ASP A 40 -4.75 -2.43 20.84
C ASP A 40 -3.23 -2.59 20.75
N ALA A 41 -2.67 -2.47 19.54
CA ALA A 41 -1.22 -2.50 19.35
C ALA A 41 -0.50 -1.34 20.06
N THR A 42 -1.09 -0.14 20.07
CA THR A 42 -0.52 1.03 20.75
C THR A 42 -0.50 0.84 22.26
N ASP A 43 -1.57 0.31 22.83
CA ASP A 43 -1.67 0.04 24.27
C ASP A 43 -0.67 -1.03 24.70
N GLU A 44 -0.52 -2.10 23.91
CA GLU A 44 0.43 -3.18 24.16
C GLU A 44 1.89 -2.70 24.11
N VAL A 45 2.25 -1.94 23.05
CA VAL A 45 3.58 -1.32 22.94
C VAL A 45 3.82 -0.34 24.09
N SER A 46 2.83 0.48 24.42
CA SER A 46 2.96 1.46 25.51
C SER A 46 3.17 0.79 26.87
N TYR A 47 2.46 -0.31 27.13
CA TYR A 47 2.63 -1.11 28.35
C TYR A 47 4.03 -1.71 28.43
N PHE A 48 4.50 -2.33 27.34
CA PHE A 48 5.84 -2.90 27.26
C PHE A 48 6.94 -1.85 27.46
N LEU A 49 6.87 -0.71 26.76
CA LEU A 49 7.90 0.32 26.89
C LEU A 49 7.98 0.91 28.30
N ARG A 50 6.84 1.01 29.00
CA ARG A 50 6.79 1.47 30.40
C ARG A 50 7.36 0.47 31.41
N SER A 51 7.41 -0.82 31.07
CA SER A 51 7.99 -1.83 31.96
C SER A 51 9.52 -1.89 31.87
N LEU A 52 10.10 -1.26 30.85
CA LEU A 52 11.54 -1.23 30.62
C LEU A 52 12.19 -0.01 31.29
N PRO A 53 13.44 -0.14 31.76
CA PRO A 53 14.22 0.99 32.28
C PRO A 53 14.78 1.86 31.14
N LEU A 54 13.91 2.35 30.25
CA LEU A 54 14.26 3.21 29.13
C LEU A 54 14.14 4.69 29.52
N ASN A 55 15.13 5.50 29.12
CA ASN A 55 15.14 6.94 29.30
C ASN A 55 15.31 7.67 27.96
N GLY A 56 14.92 8.95 27.89
CA GLY A 56 15.22 9.81 26.75
C GLY A 56 14.33 9.59 25.51
N TYR A 57 13.12 9.03 25.69
CA TYR A 57 12.13 8.90 24.62
C TYR A 57 10.85 9.66 24.98
N SER A 58 10.07 10.01 23.96
CA SER A 58 8.71 10.53 24.09
C SER A 58 7.77 9.69 23.23
N MET A 59 6.54 9.51 23.69
CA MET A 59 5.51 8.84 22.91
C MET A 59 4.70 9.88 22.12
N ILE A 60 4.52 9.63 20.83
CA ILE A 60 3.59 10.37 19.98
C ILE A 60 2.38 9.47 19.79
N LEU A 61 1.25 9.85 20.38
CA LEU A 61 0.00 9.08 20.35
C LEU A 61 -1.05 9.72 19.42
N GLU A 62 -0.60 10.58 18.52
CA GLU A 62 -1.45 11.19 17.52
C GLU A 62 -1.68 10.22 16.37
N ASN A 63 -2.95 10.02 16.02
CA ASN A 63 -3.30 9.24 14.84
C ASN A 63 -2.99 10.06 13.59
N TRP A 64 -2.25 9.46 12.67
CA TRP A 64 -2.09 9.98 11.32
C TRP A 64 -3.13 9.35 10.40
N ASP A 65 -3.89 10.19 9.71
CA ASP A 65 -4.80 9.78 8.64
C ASP A 65 -4.22 10.25 7.29
N ASN A 66 -4.23 9.38 6.29
CA ASN A 66 -3.76 9.74 4.96
C ASN A 66 -4.73 10.77 4.33
N PRO A 67 -4.29 11.98 3.92
CA PRO A 67 -5.17 12.99 3.33
C PRO A 67 -5.95 12.53 2.10
N VAL A 68 -5.45 11.51 1.38
CA VAL A 68 -6.11 10.98 0.18
C VAL A 68 -6.96 9.72 0.44
N ILE A 69 -7.07 9.26 1.70
CA ILE A 69 -7.76 8.00 2.05
C ILE A 69 -9.23 7.98 1.63
N GLU A 70 -9.89 9.14 1.66
CA GLU A 70 -11.29 9.29 1.29
C GLU A 70 -11.52 9.32 -0.23
N SER A 71 -10.44 9.40 -1.01
CA SER A 71 -10.55 9.41 -2.47
C SER A 71 -11.18 8.10 -2.96
N PRO A 72 -12.21 8.17 -3.83
CA PRO A 72 -12.90 6.98 -4.33
C PRO A 72 -11.97 5.92 -4.93
N CYS A 73 -10.83 6.34 -5.49
CA CYS A 73 -9.86 5.46 -6.11
C CYS A 73 -9.20 4.46 -5.13
N TRP A 74 -9.21 4.73 -3.83
CA TRP A 74 -8.67 3.84 -2.80
C TRP A 74 -9.74 2.95 -2.14
N LYS A 75 -11.04 3.22 -2.36
CA LYS A 75 -12.14 2.43 -1.75
C LYS A 75 -12.27 1.04 -2.36
N LYS A 76 -12.03 0.93 -3.66
CA LYS A 76 -12.06 -0.33 -4.40
C LYS A 76 -11.05 -0.26 -5.54
N VAL A 77 -9.95 -0.98 -5.37
CA VAL A 77 -8.86 -1.04 -6.33
C VAL A 77 -8.50 -2.49 -6.61
N LEU A 78 -8.29 -2.82 -7.89
CA LEU A 78 -7.88 -4.13 -8.35
C LEU A 78 -6.36 -4.19 -8.48
N LYS A 79 -5.77 -5.38 -8.46
CA LYS A 79 -4.35 -5.50 -8.78
C LYS A 79 -4.15 -5.30 -10.28
N TYR A 80 -3.19 -4.48 -10.69
CA TYR A 80 -2.82 -4.40 -12.10
C TYR A 80 -2.23 -5.76 -12.56
N PRO A 81 -2.71 -6.34 -13.68
CA PRO A 81 -2.36 -7.71 -14.05
C PRO A 81 -1.01 -7.85 -14.77
N LYS A 82 -0.52 -6.80 -15.43
CA LYS A 82 0.75 -6.83 -16.17
C LYS A 82 1.90 -6.25 -15.33
N ASN A 83 3.13 -6.61 -15.68
CA ASN A 83 4.34 -5.94 -15.18
C ASN A 83 4.49 -4.59 -15.89
N LEU A 84 4.67 -3.50 -15.14
CA LEU A 84 4.84 -2.15 -15.67
C LEU A 84 6.22 -1.91 -16.32
N SER A 85 7.19 -2.78 -16.07
CA SER A 85 8.56 -2.62 -16.57
C SER A 85 8.72 -2.93 -18.06
N SER A 86 7.65 -3.34 -18.75
CA SER A 86 7.73 -3.82 -20.13
C SER A 86 6.40 -3.73 -20.88
N GLY A 87 6.50 -3.39 -22.16
CA GLY A 87 5.35 -3.33 -23.07
C GLY A 87 4.66 -1.98 -23.07
N THR A 88 3.46 -1.96 -23.63
CA THR A 88 2.66 -0.75 -23.77
C THR A 88 1.52 -0.74 -22.75
N HIS A 89 1.40 0.37 -22.02
CA HIS A 89 0.37 0.55 -21.01
C HIS A 89 -0.49 1.78 -21.32
N ASP A 90 -1.77 1.55 -21.58
CA ASP A 90 -2.78 2.61 -21.58
C ASP A 90 -3.24 2.85 -20.13
N LEU A 91 -2.48 3.64 -19.37
CA LEU A 91 -2.73 3.92 -17.96
C LEU A 91 -2.44 5.38 -17.61
N THR A 92 -3.34 5.99 -16.87
CA THR A 92 -3.16 7.29 -16.21
C THR A 92 -2.96 7.08 -14.72
N LEU A 93 -1.95 7.74 -14.14
CA LEU A 93 -1.73 7.74 -12.69
C LEU A 93 -2.70 8.71 -12.00
N VAL A 94 -3.56 8.17 -11.14
CA VAL A 94 -4.64 8.90 -10.45
C VAL A 94 -4.22 9.34 -9.05
N SER A 95 -3.54 8.46 -8.31
CA SER A 95 -3.13 8.74 -6.93
C SER A 95 -1.92 7.89 -6.54
N ILE A 96 -1.20 8.29 -5.49
CA ILE A 96 -0.02 7.59 -4.99
C ILE A 96 -0.08 7.52 -3.46
N CYS A 97 0.26 6.35 -2.92
CA CYS A 97 0.52 6.16 -1.49
C CYS A 97 1.87 5.44 -1.32
N GLY A 98 2.91 6.20 -0.99
CA GLY A 98 4.28 5.68 -0.97
C GLY A 98 4.73 5.24 -2.37
N ARG A 99 5.05 3.96 -2.54
CA ARG A 99 5.46 3.36 -3.83
C ARG A 99 4.30 2.76 -4.63
N ILE A 100 3.10 2.71 -4.04
CA ILE A 100 1.95 2.09 -4.71
C ILE A 100 1.17 3.19 -5.41
N GLY A 101 1.04 3.05 -6.73
CA GLY A 101 0.26 3.93 -7.58
C GLY A 101 -1.12 3.35 -7.84
N VAL A 102 -2.13 4.20 -7.87
CA VAL A 102 -3.45 3.89 -8.41
C VAL A 102 -3.52 4.43 -9.82
N LEU A 103 -3.76 3.52 -10.75
CA LEU A 103 -3.78 3.71 -12.19
C LEU A 103 -5.22 3.51 -12.68
N GLN A 104 -5.59 4.21 -13.75
CA GLN A 104 -6.86 4.03 -14.42
C GLN A 104 -6.65 4.03 -15.92
N ARG A 105 -7.43 3.21 -16.64
CA ARG A 105 -7.51 3.25 -18.09
C ARG A 105 -8.60 4.20 -18.51
N GLU A 106 -8.39 4.95 -19.58
CA GLU A 106 -9.41 5.89 -20.06
C GLU A 106 -10.71 5.16 -20.44
N SER A 107 -10.61 3.92 -20.93
CA SER A 107 -11.75 3.09 -21.33
C SER A 107 -12.46 2.36 -20.18
N GLU A 108 -11.95 2.40 -18.95
CA GLU A 108 -12.45 1.58 -17.83
C GLU A 108 -12.81 2.42 -16.60
N THR A 109 -13.76 1.92 -15.81
CA THR A 109 -14.23 2.59 -14.58
C THR A 109 -13.47 2.15 -13.33
N GLU A 110 -12.76 1.04 -13.46
CA GLU A 110 -12.00 0.38 -12.42
C GLU A 110 -10.65 1.07 -12.19
N PHE A 111 -10.23 1.07 -10.92
CA PHE A 111 -8.91 1.50 -10.52
C PHE A 111 -7.99 0.30 -10.32
N TYR A 112 -6.72 0.46 -10.68
CA TYR A 112 -5.68 -0.57 -10.57
C TYR A 112 -4.54 -0.12 -9.66
N ALA A 113 -4.11 -0.97 -8.74
CA ALA A 113 -2.95 -0.76 -7.89
C ALA A 113 -1.74 -1.49 -8.48
N ALA A 114 -0.61 -0.81 -8.56
CA ALA A 114 0.67 -1.37 -8.97
C ALA A 114 1.81 -0.85 -8.10
N ASP A 115 2.87 -1.65 -7.96
CA ASP A 115 4.12 -1.20 -7.33
C ASP A 115 4.93 -0.42 -8.36
N LEU A 116 5.12 0.89 -8.14
CA LEU A 116 5.82 1.75 -9.07
C LEU A 116 7.34 1.53 -9.06
N ASP A 117 7.85 0.64 -8.21
CA ASP A 117 9.24 0.19 -8.32
C ASP A 117 9.57 -0.45 -9.66
N GLU A 118 8.58 -1.09 -10.29
CA GLU A 118 8.74 -1.77 -11.59
C GLU A 118 9.21 -0.82 -12.70
N ILE A 119 8.93 0.48 -12.56
CA ILE A 119 9.34 1.52 -13.53
C ILE A 119 10.49 2.38 -13.01
N PHE A 120 11.01 2.11 -11.81
CA PHE A 120 12.09 2.90 -11.25
C PHE A 120 13.40 2.60 -11.99
N GLY A 121 14.04 3.65 -12.52
CA GLY A 121 15.27 3.52 -13.31
C GLY A 121 15.04 3.15 -14.78
N ILE A 122 13.80 3.12 -15.25
CA ILE A 122 13.45 2.90 -16.66
C ILE A 122 13.07 4.24 -17.31
N ILE A 123 13.42 4.43 -18.58
CA ILE A 123 12.97 5.57 -19.37
C ILE A 123 11.53 5.29 -19.82
N LEU A 124 10.61 6.13 -19.37
CA LEU A 124 9.22 6.10 -19.81
C LEU A 124 9.04 7.04 -20.99
N GLU A 125 8.44 6.53 -22.06
CA GLU A 125 8.00 7.33 -23.19
C GLU A 125 6.50 7.59 -23.05
N PRO A 126 6.06 8.81 -22.65
CA PRO A 126 4.64 9.14 -22.63
C PRO A 126 4.12 9.35 -24.06
N GLY A 127 2.94 8.83 -24.37
CA GLY A 127 2.33 8.97 -25.69
C GLY A 127 0.99 8.25 -25.79
N ASN A 128 0.30 8.47 -26.92
CA ASN A 128 -0.92 7.73 -27.24
C ASN A 128 -0.53 6.43 -27.94
N PHE A 129 -0.42 5.36 -27.17
CA PHE A 129 -0.19 4.04 -27.71
C PHE A 129 -1.50 3.24 -27.69
N PRO A 130 -1.81 2.47 -28.75
CA PRO A 130 -3.00 1.63 -28.73
C PRO A 130 -2.88 0.59 -27.61
N PRO A 131 -3.95 0.30 -26.86
CA PRO A 131 -3.94 -0.76 -25.87
C PRO A 131 -3.62 -2.09 -26.55
N GLU A 132 -2.64 -2.83 -26.03
CA GLU A 132 -2.47 -4.23 -26.42
C GLU A 132 -3.72 -5.01 -26.02
N ASP A 133 -4.38 -5.67 -26.98
CA ASP A 133 -5.59 -6.45 -26.77
C ASP A 133 -5.42 -7.44 -25.61
N PHE A 134 -6.27 -7.31 -24.59
CA PHE A 134 -6.42 -8.27 -23.52
C PHE A 134 -7.35 -9.38 -24.00
N THR A 135 -6.84 -10.39 -24.70
CA THR A 135 -7.54 -11.68 -24.69
C THR A 135 -7.35 -12.32 -23.31
N ILE A 136 -8.30 -12.04 -22.40
CA ILE A 136 -8.47 -12.69 -21.09
C ILE A 136 -8.62 -14.23 -21.21
N GLN A 137 -8.73 -14.77 -22.43
CA GLN A 137 -8.82 -16.20 -22.71
C GLN A 137 -7.48 -16.97 -22.78
N GLY A 138 -6.33 -16.32 -22.57
CA GLY A 138 -5.02 -16.99 -22.72
C GLY A 138 -4.49 -17.78 -21.53
N GLU A 139 -4.96 -17.52 -20.30
CA GLU A 139 -4.36 -18.10 -19.07
C GLU A 139 -5.27 -19.12 -18.35
N LEU A 140 -6.24 -19.70 -19.05
CA LEU A 140 -7.11 -20.77 -18.52
C LEU A 140 -6.70 -22.20 -18.95
N PHE A 141 -5.49 -22.39 -19.48
CA PHE A 141 -4.94 -23.72 -19.80
C PHE A 141 -3.50 -23.86 -19.34
#